data_AF-V5UVF8-F1
#
_entry.id   AF-V5UVF8-F1
#
_cell.length_a   1.000
_cell.length_b   1.000
_cell.length_c   1.000
_cell.angle_alpha   90.00
_cell.angle_beta   90.00
_cell.angle_gamma   90.00
#
_symmetry.space_group_name_H-M   'P 1'
#
loop_
_entity.id
_entity.type
_entity.pdbx_description
1 polymer ?
#
loop_
_entity_poly.entity_id
_entity_poly.type
_entity_poly.pdbx_seq_one_letter_code
_entity_poly.pdbx_strand_id
1 'polypeptide(L)'
;HVICHLTDSNAEISMRIKVERGRGYVPASARIHTEEDERPIGRLLVDATFSPVDRIAYNVEAARVEQRTDLDKLVIDMETNGTLDPEEAIRRAATILAEQLDAFVDLRDVRVPEEKEEKPEFDPIL
;
A
#
# COMPACT_ATOMS: atom_id res chain seq x y z
N HIS A 1 16.45 20.84 -0.65
CA HIS A 1 16.25 20.90 0.80
C HIS A 1 17.55 21.29 1.47
N VAL A 2 17.53 22.33 2.32
CA VAL A 2 18.69 22.73 3.11
C VAL A 2 18.83 21.78 4.29
N ILE A 3 20.04 21.26 4.54
CA ILE A 3 20.30 20.25 5.59
C ILE A 3 20.86 20.91 6.86
N CYS A 4 21.82 21.83 6.73
CA CYS A 4 22.36 22.59 7.86
C CYS A 4 23.03 23.89 7.40
N HIS A 5 23.37 24.76 8.35
CA HIS A 5 24.19 25.96 8.17
C HIS A 5 25.40 25.90 9.12
N LEU A 6 26.56 26.39 8.67
CA LEU A 6 27.75 26.52 9.49
C LEU A 6 27.93 27.99 9.88
N THR A 7 28.08 28.25 11.19
CA THR A 7 28.16 29.62 11.73
C THR A 7 29.59 30.11 11.96
N ASP A 8 30.57 29.21 11.94
CA ASP A 8 31.99 29.52 12.13
C ASP A 8 32.75 29.33 10.82
N SER A 9 33.66 30.26 10.52
CA SER A 9 34.49 30.25 9.31
C SER A 9 35.47 29.06 9.22
N ASN A 10 35.76 28.40 10.34
CA ASN A 10 36.68 27.27 10.43
C ASN A 10 35.97 25.96 10.80
N ALA A 11 34.63 25.91 10.71
CA ALA A 11 33.86 24.69 10.94
C ALA A 11 33.79 23.81 9.69
N GLU A 12 33.92 22.49 9.87
CA GLU A 12 33.74 21.50 8.82
C GLU A 12 32.69 20.45 9.23
N ILE A 13 31.89 19.99 8.26
CA ILE A 13 30.93 18.91 8.45
C ILE A 13 31.13 17.82 7.39
N SER A 14 31.20 16.58 7.83
CA SER A 14 31.28 15.40 6.97
C SER A 14 30.31 14.35 7.48
N MET A 15 29.47 13.82 6.58
CA MET A 15 28.46 12.82 6.92
C MET A 15 28.31 11.79 5.80
N ARG A 16 27.94 10.57 6.19
CA ARG A 16 27.55 9.49 5.28
C ARG A 16 26.08 9.16 5.52
N ILE A 17 25.27 9.30 4.48
CA ILE A 17 23.83 9.02 4.54
C ILE A 17 23.56 7.69 3.81
N LYS A 18 22.88 6.75 4.49
CA LYS A 18 22.42 5.49 3.89
C LYS A 18 20.98 5.68 3.41
N VAL A 19 20.74 5.47 2.12
CA VAL A 19 19.40 5.52 1.52
C VAL A 19 18.99 4.10 1.11
N GLU A 20 17.79 3.70 1.47
CA GLU A 20 17.26 2.36 1.21
C GLU A 20 15.87 2.47 0.59
N ARG A 21 15.47 1.44 -0.16
CA ARG A 21 14.08 1.29 -0.63
C ARG A 21 13.34 0.40 0.34
N GLY A 22 12.15 0.83 0.75
CA GLY A 22 11.28 0.09 1.64
C GLY A 22 9.82 0.41 1.36
N ARG A 23 8.94 0.01 2.27
CA ARG A 23 7.50 0.29 2.20
C ARG A 23 7.02 0.76 3.57
N GLY A 24 6.08 1.71 3.57
CA GLY A 24 5.46 2.23 4.79
C GLY A 24 6.43 3.02 5.67
N TYR A 25 6.31 2.80 6.98
CA TYR A 25 7.08 3.48 8.00
C TYR A 25 7.83 2.46 8.85
N VAL A 26 9.12 2.68 9.08
CA VAL A 26 9.93 1.85 9.96
C VAL A 26 10.61 2.74 11.00
N PRO A 27 10.24 2.62 12.29
CA PRO A 27 10.87 3.41 13.34
C PRO A 27 12.32 2.96 13.54
N ALA A 28 13.16 3.89 13.98
CA ALA A 28 14.58 3.65 14.26
C ALA A 28 14.76 2.53 15.30
N SER A 29 13.87 2.42 16.28
CA SER A 29 13.91 1.38 17.32
C SER A 29 13.77 -0.04 16.77
N ALA A 30 12.91 -0.25 15.76
CA ALA A 30 12.72 -1.56 15.14
C ALA A 30 13.95 -2.01 14.34
N ARG A 31 14.72 -1.06 13.82
CA ARG A 31 15.95 -1.33 13.04
C ARG A 31 17.14 -1.76 13.88
N ILE A 32 17.09 -1.50 15.19
CA ILE A 32 18.16 -1.87 16.12
C ILE A 32 18.37 -3.39 16.13
N HIS A 33 17.27 -4.16 16.06
CA HIS A 33 17.29 -5.62 16.10
C HIS A 33 17.62 -6.29 14.77
N THR A 34 17.53 -5.55 13.65
CA THR A 34 17.80 -6.09 12.30
C THR A 34 19.24 -5.85 11.84
N GLU A 35 19.92 -4.87 12.43
CA GLU A 35 21.30 -4.49 12.09
C GLU A 35 22.29 -4.86 13.22
N GLU A 36 22.03 -5.96 13.96
CA GLU A 36 22.78 -6.36 15.17
C GLU A 36 24.25 -6.72 14.91
N ASP A 37 24.65 -7.07 13.68
CA ASP A 37 26.01 -7.61 13.45
C ASP A 37 27.11 -6.54 13.41
N GLU A 38 26.84 -5.28 13.00
CA GLU A 38 27.87 -4.23 12.93
C GLU A 38 27.28 -2.82 13.09
N ARG A 39 27.03 -2.37 14.32
CA ARG A 39 26.74 -0.96 14.62
C ARG A 39 28.00 -0.23 15.10
N PRO A 40 28.80 0.38 14.19
CA PRO A 40 29.93 1.19 14.61
C PRO A 40 29.48 2.40 15.43
N ILE A 41 30.32 2.80 16.39
CA ILE A 41 30.13 4.02 17.18
C ILE A 41 30.08 5.22 16.22
N GLY A 42 29.10 6.11 16.42
CA GLY A 42 28.85 7.27 15.55
C GLY A 42 27.76 7.05 14.50
N ARG A 43 27.16 5.85 14.40
CA ARG A 43 25.99 5.61 13.54
C ARG A 43 24.69 6.04 14.22
N LEU A 44 24.09 7.10 13.68
CA LEU A 44 22.78 7.60 14.07
C LEU A 44 21.70 6.91 13.22
N LEU A 45 20.70 6.35 13.88
CA LEU A 45 19.50 5.82 13.23
C LEU A 45 18.42 6.90 13.26
N VAL A 46 17.75 7.05 12.13
CA VAL A 46 16.57 7.90 11.98
C VAL A 46 15.40 7.04 11.56
N ASP A 47 14.19 7.51 11.87
CA ASP A 47 12.98 6.88 11.38
C ASP A 47 12.96 6.95 9.85
N ALA A 48 12.50 5.88 9.21
CA ALA A 48 12.44 5.79 7.77
C ALA A 48 10.99 5.79 7.30
N THR A 49 10.60 6.93 6.72
CA THR A 49 9.35 7.06 5.97
C THR A 49 9.64 6.75 4.51
N PHE A 50 9.10 5.64 4.01
CA PHE A 50 9.24 5.21 2.62
C PHE A 50 8.03 5.57 1.76
N SER A 51 7.00 6.19 2.33
CA SER A 51 5.83 6.64 1.58
C SER A 51 6.19 7.84 0.70
N PRO A 52 5.97 7.77 -0.62
CA PRO A 52 6.09 8.92 -1.50
C PRO A 52 4.84 9.82 -1.49
N VAL A 53 3.74 9.36 -0.87
CA VAL A 53 2.46 10.09 -0.77
C VAL A 53 2.39 10.83 0.54
N ASP A 54 2.16 12.15 0.47
CA ASP A 54 2.06 13.04 1.63
C ASP A 54 0.60 13.25 2.06
N ARG A 55 -0.30 13.39 1.09
CA ARG A 55 -1.73 13.59 1.34
C ARG A 55 -2.58 12.92 0.27
N ILE A 56 -3.72 12.38 0.71
CA ILE A 56 -4.77 11.87 -0.15
C ILE A 56 -6.13 12.32 0.37
N ALA A 57 -7.01 12.73 -0.54
CA ALA A 57 -8.42 12.97 -0.28
C ALA A 57 -9.24 12.35 -1.41
N TYR A 58 -10.46 11.92 -1.11
CA TYR A 58 -11.36 11.38 -2.13
C TYR A 58 -12.77 11.93 -1.92
N ASN A 59 -13.48 12.11 -3.04
CA ASN A 59 -14.88 12.50 -3.06
C ASN A 59 -15.62 11.62 -4.06
N VAL A 60 -16.89 11.33 -3.77
CA VAL A 60 -17.78 10.57 -4.66
C VAL A 60 -18.88 11.52 -5.12
N GLU A 61 -19.00 11.66 -6.43
CA GLU A 61 -19.95 12.56 -7.09
C GLU A 61 -20.88 11.76 -8.00
N ALA A 62 -22.13 12.19 -8.15
CA ALA A 62 -23.04 11.57 -9.11
C ALA A 62 -22.53 11.82 -10.54
N ALA A 63 -22.37 10.75 -11.30
CA ALA A 63 -21.94 10.77 -12.68
C ALA A 63 -23.12 10.53 -13.61
N ARG A 64 -23.34 11.45 -14.55
CA ARG A 64 -24.19 11.17 -15.70
C ARG A 64 -23.33 10.75 -16.88
N VAL A 65 -23.47 9.50 -17.29
CA VAL A 65 -22.83 8.97 -18.49
C VAL A 65 -23.92 8.71 -19.52
N GLU A 66 -24.00 9.59 -20.52
CA GLU A 66 -25.04 9.56 -21.55
C GLU A 66 -26.47 9.61 -20.95
N GLN A 67 -27.26 8.55 -21.14
CA GLN A 67 -28.60 8.38 -20.59
C GLN A 67 -28.61 7.70 -19.21
N ARG A 68 -27.46 7.21 -18.72
CA ARG A 68 -27.34 6.57 -17.41
C ARG A 68 -27.07 7.62 -16.34
N THR A 69 -27.94 7.64 -15.34
CA THR A 69 -27.85 8.53 -14.16
C THR A 69 -27.54 7.76 -12.87
N ASP A 70 -27.30 6.45 -12.98
CA ASP A 70 -27.09 5.50 -11.88
C ASP A 70 -25.61 5.23 -11.60
N LEU A 71 -24.71 6.10 -12.05
CA LEU A 71 -23.26 5.92 -11.93
C LEU A 71 -22.67 6.93 -10.97
N ASP A 72 -21.60 6.52 -10.30
CA ASP A 72 -20.81 7.35 -9.41
C ASP A 72 -19.43 7.61 -10.01
N LYS A 73 -18.91 8.83 -9.83
CA LYS A 73 -17.55 9.23 -10.18
C LYS A 73 -16.74 9.37 -8.90
N LEU A 74 -15.63 8.64 -8.83
CA LEU A 74 -14.63 8.78 -7.77
C LEU A 74 -13.58 9.83 -8.20
N VAL A 75 -13.46 10.90 -7.42
CA VAL A 75 -12.43 11.92 -7.58
C VAL A 75 -11.40 11.70 -6.47
N ILE A 76 -10.13 11.53 -6.84
CA ILE A 76 -9.01 11.37 -5.91
C ILE A 76 -8.05 12.53 -6.09
N ASP A 77 -7.86 13.30 -5.02
CA ASP A 77 -6.86 14.36 -4.95
C ASP A 77 -5.65 13.83 -4.17
N MET A 78 -4.50 13.74 -4.83
CA MET A 78 -3.27 13.18 -4.26
C MET A 78 -2.11 14.16 -4.39
N GLU A 79 -1.34 14.28 -3.31
CA GLU A 79 -0.11 15.06 -3.24
C GLU A 79 1.06 14.12 -2.90
N THR A 80 2.11 14.17 -3.73
CA THR A 80 3.32 13.35 -3.58
C THR A 80 4.55 14.23 -3.44
N ASN A 81 5.59 13.69 -2.82
CA ASN A 81 6.88 14.38 -2.64
C ASN A 81 7.74 14.41 -3.92
N GLY A 82 7.16 14.08 -5.08
CA GLY A 82 7.82 14.05 -6.40
C GLY A 82 8.65 12.80 -6.70
N THR A 83 8.79 11.85 -5.76
CA THR A 83 9.51 10.59 -6.02
C THR A 83 8.70 9.60 -6.88
N LEU A 84 7.37 9.75 -6.91
CA LEU A 84 6.44 8.91 -7.67
C LEU A 84 5.32 9.78 -8.22
N ASP A 85 5.01 9.60 -9.51
CA ASP A 85 3.89 10.29 -10.15
C ASP A 85 2.55 9.81 -9.56
N PRO A 86 1.58 10.71 -9.27
CA PRO A 86 0.30 10.32 -8.71
C PRO A 86 -0.47 9.28 -9.54
N GLU A 87 -0.41 9.38 -10.87
CA GLU A 87 -1.04 8.39 -11.76
C GLU A 87 -0.41 7.00 -11.59
N GLU A 88 0.93 6.94 -11.54
CA GLU A 88 1.64 5.68 -11.33
C GLU A 88 1.37 5.11 -9.93
N ALA A 89 1.26 5.97 -8.92
CA ALA A 89 0.90 5.58 -7.56
C ALA A 89 -0.49 4.91 -7.52
N ILE A 90 -1.49 5.49 -8.17
CA ILE A 90 -2.83 4.91 -8.28
C ILE A 90 -2.80 3.58 -9.03
N ARG A 91 -2.07 3.49 -10.14
CA ARG A 91 -1.94 2.25 -10.92
C ARG A 91 -1.35 1.12 -10.07
N ARG A 92 -0.26 1.40 -9.35
CA ARG A 92 0.37 0.42 -8.44
C ARG A 92 -0.57 0.02 -7.30
N ALA A 93 -1.30 0.98 -6.72
CA ALA A 93 -2.27 0.69 -5.66
C ALA A 93 -3.40 -0.21 -6.15
N ALA A 94 -3.93 0.04 -7.36
CA ALA A 94 -4.96 -0.80 -7.97
C ALA A 94 -4.45 -2.23 -8.25
N THR A 95 -3.22 -2.39 -8.73
CA THR A 95 -2.59 -3.70 -8.92
C THR A 95 -2.46 -4.46 -7.60
N ILE A 96 -1.95 -3.81 -6.55
CA ILE A 96 -1.83 -4.42 -5.22
C ILE A 96 -3.21 -4.85 -4.70
N LEU A 97 -4.23 -4.01 -4.86
CA LEU A 97 -5.59 -4.33 -4.46
C LEU A 97 -6.14 -5.55 -5.21
N ALA A 98 -5.93 -5.63 -6.52
CA ALA A 98 -6.34 -6.78 -7.33
C ALA A 98 -5.65 -8.08 -6.86
N GLU A 99 -4.34 -8.05 -6.65
CA GLU A 99 -3.58 -9.20 -6.13
C GLU A 99 -4.11 -9.69 -4.77
N GLN A 100 -4.56 -8.79 -3.89
CA GLN A 100 -5.18 -9.18 -2.63
C GLN A 100 -6.59 -9.76 -2.81
N LEU A 101 -7.33 -9.33 -3.82
CA LEU A 101 -8.67 -9.82 -4.12
C LEU A 101 -8.66 -11.21 -4.77
N ASP A 102 -7.62 -11.55 -5.51
CA ASP A 102 -7.47 -12.86 -6.17
C ASP A 102 -7.60 -14.02 -5.18
N ALA A 103 -7.02 -13.87 -3.98
CA ALA A 103 -7.15 -14.86 -2.89
C ALA A 103 -8.61 -15.15 -2.48
N PHE A 104 -9.53 -14.20 -2.66
CA PHE A 104 -10.95 -14.36 -2.35
C PHE A 104 -11.78 -14.90 -3.52
N VAL A 105 -11.28 -14.78 -4.75
CA VAL A 105 -11.94 -15.33 -5.94
C VAL A 105 -11.71 -16.84 -5.99
N ASP A 106 -10.47 -17.28 -5.77
CA ASP A 106 -10.10 -18.70 -5.79
C ASP A 106 -10.84 -19.53 -4.74
N LEU A 107 -11.15 -18.94 -3.57
CA LEU A 107 -11.94 -19.60 -2.52
C LEU A 107 -13.38 -19.92 -2.94
N ARG A 108 -13.95 -19.24 -3.94
CA ARG A 108 -15.33 -19.47 -4.41
C ARG A 108 -15.46 -20.66 -5.36
N ASP A 109 -14.37 -21.07 -6.00
CA ASP A 109 -14.36 -22.26 -6.86
C ASP A 109 -14.33 -23.58 -6.08
N VAL A 110 -14.15 -23.52 -4.75
CA VAL A 110 -14.51 -24.61 -3.84
C VAL A 110 -16.03 -24.62 -3.67
N ARG A 111 -16.74 -25.03 -4.72
CA ARG A 111 -18.17 -25.30 -4.66
C ARG A 111 -18.39 -26.36 -3.59
N VAL A 112 -19.16 -26.01 -2.56
CA VAL A 112 -19.73 -26.99 -1.63
C VAL A 112 -20.47 -28.00 -2.51
N PRO A 113 -20.14 -29.31 -2.47
CA PRO A 113 -20.88 -30.28 -3.26
C PRO A 113 -22.35 -30.18 -2.83
N GLU A 114 -23.24 -29.86 -3.77
CA GLU A 114 -24.67 -29.95 -3.53
C GLU A 114 -24.96 -31.40 -3.16
N GLU A 115 -25.36 -31.65 -1.91
CA GLU A 115 -25.97 -32.91 -1.53
C GLU A 115 -27.21 -33.08 -2.41
N LYS A 116 -27.12 -33.95 -3.41
CA LYS A 116 -28.29 -34.41 -4.13
C LYS A 116 -29.15 -35.14 -3.11
N GLU A 117 -30.26 -34.54 -2.71
CA GLU A 117 -31.31 -35.27 -2.00
C GLU A 117 -31.74 -36.45 -2.88
N GLU A 118 -31.30 -37.66 -2.53
CA GLU A 118 -31.85 -38.89 -3.07
C GLU A 118 -33.31 -38.95 -2.64
N LYS A 119 -34.22 -38.63 -3.57
CA LYS A 119 -35.64 -38.85 -3.35
C LYS A 119 -35.84 -40.36 -3.12
N PRO A 120 -36.46 -40.78 -2.01
CA PRO A 120 -36.72 -42.18 -1.79
C PRO A 120 -37.66 -42.68 -2.89
N GLU A 121 -37.21 -43.71 -3.61
CA GLU A 121 -37.98 -44.42 -4.62
C GLU A 121 -39.06 -45.24 -3.89
N PHE A 122 -40.16 -44.59 -3.55
CA PHE A 122 -41.35 -45.27 -3.02
C PHE A 122 -42.21 -45.72 -4.18
N ASP A 123 -42.27 -47.04 -4.39
CA ASP A 123 -43.14 -47.70 -5.35
C ASP A 123 -44.44 -48.13 -4.66
N PRO A 124 -45.58 -47.47 -4.89
CA PRO A 124 -46.84 -47.88 -4.28
C PRO A 124 -47.43 -49.04 -5.09
N ILE A 125 -47.30 -50.25 -4.52
CA ILE A 125 -48.20 -51.41 -4.60
C ILE A 125 -49.21 -51.39 -5.77
N LEU A 126 -49.08 -52.35 -6.69
CA LEU A 126 -50.18 -52.87 -7.51
C LEU A 126 -50.38 -54.37 -7.26
#